data_AF-A0A9X4AYK9-F1
#
_entry.id   AF-A0A9X4AYK9-F1
#
_cell.length_a   1.000
_cell.length_b   1.000
_cell.length_c   1.000
_cell.angle_alpha   90.00
_cell.angle_beta   90.00
_cell.angle_gamma   90.00
#
_symmetry.space_group_name_H-M   'P 1'
#
loop_
_entity.id
_entity.type
_entity.pdbx_description
1 polymer ?
#
loop_
_entity_poly.entity_id
_entity_poly.type
_entity_poly.pdbx_seq_one_letter_code
_entity_poly.pdbx_strand_id
1 'polypeptide(L)'
;MNRKFIFIILLLITLTNIFTVYHLSKAKNKISALEYDLLNFKNESDKSNELYDLRNQLDNMLHITINSLIQKDFQTIQNNFYKNCEFTGSSIIFNHEETNKNIKFIIPDTDINLRQRAFDLISENEYISIYEILDSGYKNEPKYSDRIYTLNVKFIFDNTSWKIASISIDE
;
A
#
# COMPACT_ATOMS: atom_id res chain seq x y z
N MET A 1 1.93 76.67 -13.91
CA MET A 1 2.48 75.34 -13.53
C MET A 1 3.54 74.93 -14.55
N ASN A 2 4.76 74.60 -14.13
CA ASN A 2 5.90 74.39 -15.04
C ASN A 2 5.78 73.04 -15.76
N ARG A 3 5.86 72.99 -17.10
CA ARG A 3 5.71 71.76 -17.90
C ARG A 3 6.69 70.65 -17.46
N LYS A 4 7.88 71.03 -16.98
CA LYS A 4 8.87 70.10 -16.41
C LYS A 4 8.36 69.41 -15.14
N PHE A 5 7.60 70.12 -14.30
CA PHE A 5 7.05 69.59 -13.05
C PHE A 5 5.93 68.57 -13.30
N ILE A 6 5.08 68.83 -14.30
CA ILE A 6 4.06 67.87 -14.76
C ILE A 6 4.70 66.59 -15.30
N PHE A 7 5.78 66.72 -16.07
CA PHE A 7 6.50 65.57 -16.63
C PHE A 7 7.11 64.69 -15.53
N ILE A 8 7.69 65.30 -14.49
CA ILE A 8 8.26 64.57 -13.34
C ILE A 8 7.17 63.81 -12.58
N ILE A 9 6.00 64.41 -12.37
CA ILE A 9 4.86 63.74 -11.70
C ILE A 9 4.38 62.53 -12.51
N LEU A 10 4.20 62.71 -13.83
CA LEU A 10 3.78 61.61 -14.71
C LEU A 10 4.81 60.48 -14.73
N LEU A 11 6.10 60.81 -14.77
CA LEU A 11 7.18 59.82 -14.70
C LEU A 11 7.14 59.03 -13.40
N LEU A 12 6.97 59.70 -12.25
CA LEU A 12 6.84 59.07 -10.94
C LEU A 12 5.66 58.11 -10.88
N ILE A 13 4.50 58.51 -11.40
CA ILE A 13 3.29 57.66 -11.46
C ILE A 13 3.53 56.44 -12.34
N THR A 14 4.20 56.60 -13.49
CA THR A 14 4.50 55.45 -14.36
C THR A 14 5.48 54.48 -13.70
N LEU A 15 6.52 54.97 -13.03
CA LEU A 15 7.49 54.14 -12.32
C LEU A 15 6.86 53.37 -11.15
N THR A 16 6.02 54.04 -10.34
CA THR A 16 5.31 53.36 -9.24
C THR A 16 4.35 52.31 -9.76
N ASN A 17 3.65 52.56 -10.86
CA ASN A 17 2.78 51.57 -11.50
C ASN A 17 3.56 50.36 -12.03
N ILE A 18 4.69 50.58 -12.73
CA ILE A 18 5.55 49.49 -13.22
C ILE A 18 6.06 48.64 -12.06
N PHE A 19 6.56 49.29 -11.01
CA PHE A 19 7.04 48.60 -9.81
C PHE A 19 5.93 47.79 -9.13
N THR A 20 4.75 48.38 -8.97
CA THR A 20 3.59 47.70 -8.38
C THR A 20 3.16 46.48 -9.20
N VAL A 21 3.06 46.62 -10.53
CA VAL A 21 2.71 45.52 -11.44
C VAL A 21 3.75 44.40 -11.39
N TYR A 22 5.04 44.74 -11.36
CA TYR A 22 6.12 43.76 -11.22
C TYR A 22 6.01 42.96 -9.91
N HIS A 23 5.83 43.65 -8.78
CA HIS A 23 5.69 42.98 -7.48
C HIS A 23 4.41 42.14 -7.39
N LEU A 24 3.30 42.62 -7.96
CA LEU A 24 2.04 41.89 -8.01
C LEU A 24 2.14 40.63 -8.89
N SER A 25 2.82 40.72 -10.04
CA SER A 25 3.10 39.57 -10.89
C SER A 25 3.99 38.55 -10.16
N LYS A 26 5.05 39.01 -9.48
CA LYS A 26 5.91 38.13 -8.69
C LYS A 26 5.16 37.45 -7.54
N ALA A 27 4.27 38.17 -6.87
CA ALA A 27 3.42 37.61 -5.82
C ALA A 27 2.44 36.56 -6.37
N LYS A 28 1.78 36.84 -7.51
CA LYS A 28 0.90 35.88 -8.19
C LYS A 28 1.62 34.60 -8.56
N ASN A 29 2.81 34.70 -9.16
CA ASN A 29 3.59 33.51 -9.53
C ASN A 29 3.96 32.65 -8.30
N LYS A 30 4.30 33.30 -7.17
CA LYS A 30 4.56 32.58 -5.91
C LYS A 30 3.31 31.90 -5.36
N ILE A 31 2.16 32.57 -5.41
CA ILE A 31 0.88 31.99 -4.96
C ILE A 31 0.55 30.75 -5.79
N SER A 32 0.63 30.84 -7.12
CA SER A 32 0.35 29.69 -8.00
C SER A 32 1.32 28.52 -7.78
N ALA A 33 2.59 28.80 -7.49
CA ALA A 33 3.55 27.75 -7.13
C ALA A 33 3.17 27.07 -5.79
N LEU A 34 2.80 27.85 -4.77
CA LEU A 34 2.37 27.32 -3.47
C LEU A 34 1.05 26.52 -3.57
N GLU A 35 0.11 26.96 -4.41
CA GLU A 35 -1.14 26.23 -4.67
C GLU A 35 -0.86 24.86 -5.33
N TYR A 36 0.08 24.83 -6.27
CA TYR A 36 0.52 23.58 -6.90
C TYR A 36 1.19 22.64 -5.91
N ASP A 37 2.12 23.14 -5.09
CA ASP A 37 2.80 22.35 -4.06
C ASP A 37 1.81 21.80 -3.03
N LEU A 38 0.83 22.60 -2.61
CA LEU A 38 -0.23 22.20 -1.69
C LEU A 38 -1.11 21.08 -2.28
N LEU A 39 -1.47 21.19 -3.55
CA LEU A 39 -2.25 20.17 -4.24
C LEU A 39 -1.49 18.85 -4.34
N ASN A 40 -0.21 18.90 -4.71
CA ASN A 40 0.64 17.71 -4.76
C ASN A 40 0.78 17.05 -3.39
N PHE A 41 1.06 17.83 -2.35
CA PHE A 41 1.16 17.33 -0.98
C PHE A 41 -0.14 16.67 -0.52
N LYS A 42 -1.29 17.28 -0.82
CA LYS A 42 -2.60 16.69 -0.51
C LYS A 42 -2.79 15.36 -1.24
N ASN A 43 -2.49 15.30 -2.53
CA ASN A 43 -2.62 14.07 -3.31
C ASN A 43 -1.70 12.95 -2.79
N GLU A 44 -0.47 13.28 -2.39
CA GLU A 44 0.46 12.32 -1.77
C GLU A 44 -0.06 11.84 -0.41
N SER A 45 -0.59 12.74 0.41
CA SER A 45 -1.21 12.39 1.70
C SER A 45 -2.42 11.48 1.52
N ASP A 46 -3.30 11.78 0.56
CA ASP A 46 -4.51 10.99 0.29
C ASP A 46 -4.11 9.56 -0.17
N LYS A 47 -3.14 9.45 -1.09
CA LYS A 47 -2.57 8.16 -1.50
C LYS A 47 -1.95 7.37 -0.34
N SER A 48 -1.27 8.05 0.57
CA SER A 48 -0.69 7.41 1.75
C SER A 48 -1.76 6.84 2.69
N ASN A 49 -2.90 7.53 2.84
CA ASN A 49 -4.01 7.05 3.64
C ASN A 49 -4.69 5.85 2.98
N GLU A 50 -4.94 5.92 1.67
CA GLU A 50 -5.51 4.80 0.91
C GLU A 50 -4.63 3.54 1.01
N LEU A 51 -3.31 3.70 0.94
CA LEU A 51 -2.37 2.59 1.11
C LEU A 51 -2.43 1.99 2.52
N TYR A 52 -2.54 2.83 3.56
CA TYR A 52 -2.67 2.38 4.94
C TYR A 52 -3.96 1.59 5.18
N ASP A 53 -5.07 2.07 4.63
CA ASP A 53 -6.37 1.39 4.72
C ASP A 53 -6.35 0.06 3.97
N LEU A 54 -5.78 0.04 2.77
CA LEU A 54 -5.60 -1.20 2.00
C LEU A 54 -4.73 -2.20 2.77
N ARG A 55 -3.61 -1.75 3.36
CA ARG A 55 -2.74 -2.60 4.18
C ARG A 55 -3.52 -3.29 5.30
N ASN A 56 -4.33 -2.53 6.05
CA ASN A 56 -5.13 -3.08 7.15
C ASN A 56 -6.23 -4.03 6.66
N GLN A 57 -6.84 -3.72 5.50
CA GLN A 57 -7.84 -4.59 4.88
C GLN A 57 -7.23 -5.95 4.52
N LEU A 58 -6.05 -5.97 3.90
CA LEU A 58 -5.37 -7.19 3.47
C LEU A 58 -4.82 -7.99 4.67
N ASP A 59 -4.32 -7.31 5.69
CA ASP A 59 -3.90 -7.94 6.95
C ASP A 59 -5.07 -8.63 7.65
N ASN A 60 -6.20 -7.93 7.79
CA ASN A 60 -7.41 -8.51 8.37
C ASN A 60 -7.96 -9.68 7.52
N MET A 61 -7.91 -9.55 6.19
CA MET A 61 -8.29 -10.65 5.28
C MET A 61 -7.41 -11.88 5.48
N LEU A 62 -6.09 -11.71 5.63
CA LEU A 62 -5.17 -12.80 5.92
C LEU A 62 -5.51 -13.47 7.26
N HIS A 63 -5.70 -12.67 8.31
CA HIS A 63 -6.05 -13.19 9.64
C HIS A 63 -7.33 -14.03 9.60
N ILE A 64 -8.39 -13.50 8.98
CA ILE A 64 -9.66 -14.21 8.79
C ILE A 64 -9.43 -15.51 8.00
N THR A 65 -8.69 -15.45 6.89
CA THR A 65 -8.44 -16.64 6.07
C THR A 65 -7.70 -17.73 6.84
N ILE A 66 -6.64 -17.41 7.60
CA ILE A 66 -5.90 -18.40 8.36
C ILE A 66 -6.80 -19.05 9.42
N ASN A 67 -7.61 -18.27 10.13
CA ASN A 67 -8.55 -18.82 11.11
C ASN A 67 -9.62 -19.69 10.44
N SER A 68 -10.15 -19.28 9.29
CA SER A 68 -11.08 -20.08 8.49
C SER A 68 -10.45 -21.39 8.01
N LEU A 69 -9.16 -21.40 7.67
CA LEU A 69 -8.42 -22.63 7.32
C LEU A 69 -8.36 -23.61 8.51
N ILE A 70 -8.03 -23.12 9.70
CA ILE A 70 -7.99 -23.92 10.93
C ILE A 70 -9.38 -24.50 11.23
N GLN A 71 -10.43 -23.69 11.06
CA GLN A 71 -11.82 -24.03 11.37
C GLN A 71 -12.53 -24.80 10.23
N LYS A 72 -11.91 -24.93 9.06
CA LYS A 72 -12.47 -25.53 7.84
C LYS A 72 -13.73 -24.81 7.31
N ASP A 73 -13.77 -23.49 7.42
CA ASP A 73 -14.81 -22.66 6.80
C ASP A 73 -14.54 -22.46 5.30
N PHE A 74 -14.98 -23.44 4.50
CA PHE A 74 -14.73 -23.47 3.06
C PHE A 74 -15.30 -22.28 2.29
N GLN A 75 -16.38 -21.66 2.77
CA GLN A 75 -17.00 -20.52 2.07
C GLN A 75 -16.08 -19.30 2.11
N THR A 76 -15.55 -18.97 3.29
CA THR A 76 -14.61 -17.85 3.46
C THR A 76 -13.30 -18.13 2.74
N ILE A 77 -12.80 -19.36 2.82
CA ILE A 77 -11.59 -19.81 2.10
C ILE A 77 -11.75 -19.57 0.60
N GLN A 78 -12.81 -20.08 -0.03
CA GLN A 78 -13.04 -19.92 -1.47
C GLN A 78 -13.19 -18.45 -1.88
N ASN A 79 -13.78 -17.62 -1.02
CA ASN A 79 -13.95 -16.21 -1.29
C ASN A 79 -12.64 -15.43 -1.20
N ASN A 80 -11.67 -15.86 -0.40
CA ASN A 80 -10.46 -15.08 -0.16
C ASN A 80 -9.24 -15.56 -0.97
N PHE A 81 -9.24 -16.80 -1.47
CA PHE A 81 -8.15 -17.30 -2.30
C PHE A 81 -8.33 -16.97 -3.78
N TYR A 82 -7.20 -16.74 -4.45
CA TYR A 82 -7.14 -16.69 -5.90
C TYR A 82 -7.27 -18.10 -6.47
N LYS A 83 -7.69 -18.23 -7.73
CA LYS A 83 -8.12 -19.49 -8.37
C LYS A 83 -7.05 -20.58 -8.48
N ASN A 84 -5.80 -20.29 -8.14
CA ASN A 84 -4.63 -21.12 -8.41
C ASN A 84 -4.16 -21.93 -7.17
N CYS A 85 -5.08 -22.39 -6.33
CA CYS A 85 -4.74 -23.20 -5.16
C CYS A 85 -5.50 -24.52 -5.07
N GLU A 86 -4.82 -25.56 -4.58
CA GLU A 86 -5.37 -26.90 -4.35
C GLU A 86 -5.28 -27.27 -2.85
N PHE A 87 -6.40 -27.71 -2.28
CA PHE A 87 -6.47 -28.17 -0.90
C PHE A 87 -6.11 -29.65 -0.81
N THR A 88 -5.08 -29.98 -0.03
CA THR A 88 -4.54 -31.33 0.13
C THR A 88 -4.46 -31.70 1.61
N GLY A 89 -5.58 -32.15 2.18
CA GLY A 89 -5.65 -32.54 3.58
C GLY A 89 -5.37 -31.36 4.52
N SER A 90 -4.18 -31.32 5.11
CA SER A 90 -3.71 -30.26 6.01
C SER A 90 -2.81 -29.22 5.33
N SER A 91 -2.74 -29.20 4.00
CA SER A 91 -1.94 -28.23 3.26
C SER A 91 -2.69 -27.61 2.09
N ILE A 92 -2.20 -26.44 1.67
CA ILE A 92 -2.60 -25.75 0.45
C ILE A 92 -1.41 -25.75 -0.50
N ILE A 93 -1.65 -26.11 -1.75
CA ILE A 93 -0.66 -26.05 -2.81
C ILE A 93 -1.02 -24.87 -3.71
N PHE A 94 -0.15 -23.87 -3.78
CA PHE A 94 -0.29 -22.75 -4.70
C PHE A 94 0.51 -23.04 -5.97
N ASN A 95 -0.17 -23.05 -7.11
CA ASN A 95 0.43 -23.28 -8.42
C ASN A 95 0.92 -21.93 -8.99
N HIS A 96 2.24 -21.73 -9.00
CA HIS A 96 2.82 -20.48 -9.50
C HIS A 96 3.08 -20.58 -11.00
N GLU A 97 2.17 -20.06 -11.82
CA GLU A 97 2.20 -20.16 -13.29
C GLU A 97 3.52 -19.67 -13.89
N GLU A 98 4.09 -18.59 -13.35
CA GLU A 98 5.32 -17.98 -13.88
C GLU A 98 6.57 -18.84 -13.68
N THR A 99 6.63 -19.65 -12.61
CA THR A 99 7.83 -20.41 -12.25
C THR A 99 7.65 -21.92 -12.43
N ASN A 100 6.44 -22.39 -12.73
CA ASN A 100 6.05 -23.81 -12.70
C ASN A 100 6.46 -24.51 -11.38
N LYS A 101 6.56 -23.75 -10.29
CA LYS A 101 6.85 -24.28 -8.96
C LYS A 101 5.59 -24.22 -8.11
N ASN A 102 5.40 -25.29 -7.35
CA ASN A 102 4.31 -25.40 -6.40
C ASN A 102 4.81 -24.96 -5.04
N ILE A 103 4.13 -23.99 -4.43
CA ILE A 103 4.41 -23.55 -3.08
C ILE A 103 3.44 -24.29 -2.16
N LYS A 104 3.98 -25.06 -1.23
CA LYS A 104 3.19 -25.76 -0.22
C LYS A 104 3.14 -24.95 1.06
N PHE A 105 1.94 -24.63 1.51
CA PHE A 105 1.68 -24.08 2.83
C PHE A 105 0.99 -25.13 3.70
N ILE A 106 1.54 -25.42 4.88
CA ILE A 106 0.91 -26.30 5.85
C ILE A 106 -0.02 -25.44 6.71
N ILE A 107 -1.26 -25.88 6.92
CA ILE A 107 -2.24 -25.15 7.73
C ILE A 107 -1.85 -25.33 9.22
N PRO A 108 -1.75 -24.26 10.01
CA PRO A 108 -1.44 -24.36 11.44
C PRO A 108 -2.57 -25.07 12.22
N ASP A 109 -2.25 -25.60 13.40
CA ASP A 109 -3.21 -26.32 14.25
C ASP A 109 -4.08 -25.37 15.10
N THR A 110 -3.55 -24.18 15.37
CA THR A 110 -4.19 -23.10 16.15
C THR A 110 -3.84 -21.75 15.54
N ASP A 111 -4.48 -20.69 16.04
CA ASP A 111 -4.24 -19.32 15.61
C ASP A 111 -2.74 -18.98 15.61
N ILE A 112 -2.33 -18.24 14.58
CA ILE A 112 -0.97 -17.74 14.41
C ILE A 112 -0.89 -16.29 14.89
N ASN A 113 0.18 -15.93 15.60
CA ASN A 113 0.44 -14.55 15.99
C ASN A 113 1.47 -13.94 15.05
N LEU A 114 1.08 -12.89 14.33
CA LEU A 114 1.86 -12.28 13.27
C LEU A 114 2.09 -10.79 13.55
N ARG A 115 3.28 -10.31 13.21
CA ARG A 115 3.59 -8.88 13.13
C ARG A 115 4.01 -8.52 11.71
N GLN A 116 3.24 -7.69 11.03
CA GLN A 116 3.61 -7.21 9.71
C GLN A 116 4.92 -6.40 9.77
N ARG A 117 5.88 -6.74 8.90
CA ARG A 117 7.21 -6.14 8.81
C ARG A 117 7.38 -5.30 7.55
N ALA A 118 6.76 -5.73 6.46
CA ALA A 118 6.80 -5.06 5.17
C ALA A 118 5.46 -5.21 4.45
N PHE A 119 5.13 -4.21 3.63
CA PHE A 119 3.99 -4.19 2.74
C PHE A 119 4.38 -3.38 1.50
N ASP A 120 4.61 -4.07 0.38
CA ASP A 120 5.21 -3.47 -0.81
C ASP A 120 4.37 -3.78 -2.05
N LEU A 121 4.26 -2.77 -2.92
CA LEU A 121 3.64 -2.90 -4.24
C LEU A 121 4.61 -3.61 -5.18
N ILE A 122 4.17 -4.73 -5.77
CA ILE A 122 4.93 -5.43 -6.83
C ILE A 122 4.53 -4.87 -8.20
N SER A 123 3.23 -4.72 -8.43
CA SER A 123 2.65 -4.17 -9.66
C SER A 123 1.29 -3.55 -9.34
N GLU A 124 0.66 -2.85 -10.28
CA GLU A 124 -0.62 -2.13 -10.05
C GLU A 124 -1.71 -2.97 -9.37
N ASN A 125 -1.69 -4.29 -9.58
CA ASN A 125 -2.69 -5.22 -9.04
C ASN A 125 -2.10 -6.24 -8.07
N GLU A 126 -0.88 -6.05 -7.59
CA GLU A 126 -0.18 -7.03 -6.76
C GLU A 126 0.58 -6.38 -5.61
N TYR A 127 0.36 -6.91 -4.41
CA TYR A 127 1.11 -6.56 -3.22
C TYR A 127 1.76 -7.79 -2.60
N ILE A 128 2.87 -7.58 -1.90
CA ILE A 128 3.45 -8.56 -1.00
C ILE A 128 3.43 -8.01 0.42
N SER A 129 3.14 -8.89 1.38
CA SER A 129 3.33 -8.63 2.79
C SER A 129 4.28 -9.66 3.37
N ILE A 130 5.14 -9.19 4.26
CA ILE A 130 6.05 -10.05 5.04
C ILE A 130 5.67 -9.88 6.49
N TYR A 131 5.41 -10.99 7.16
CA TYR A 131 5.07 -11.04 8.59
C TYR A 131 6.14 -11.80 9.34
N GLU A 132 6.57 -11.24 10.46
CA GLU A 132 7.30 -11.99 11.48
C GLU A 132 6.31 -12.88 12.23
N ILE A 133 6.69 -14.14 12.42
CA ILE A 133 5.91 -15.11 13.17
C ILE A 133 6.33 -15.01 14.64
N LEU A 134 5.40 -14.58 15.50
CA LEU A 134 5.58 -14.44 16.95
C LEU A 134 5.09 -15.66 17.73
N ASP A 135 4.13 -16.38 17.16
CA ASP A 135 3.68 -17.71 17.56
C ASP A 135 3.19 -18.38 16.28
N SER A 136 3.72 -19.55 15.95
CA SER A 136 3.46 -20.21 14.67
C SER A 136 2.18 -21.04 14.65
N GLY A 137 1.59 -21.35 15.80
CA GLY A 137 0.37 -22.15 15.88
C GLY A 137 0.50 -23.62 15.46
N TYR A 138 1.71 -24.14 15.22
CA TYR A 138 1.97 -25.55 14.95
C TYR A 138 2.30 -26.30 16.24
N LYS A 139 1.55 -27.36 16.56
CA LYS A 139 1.76 -28.17 17.77
C LYS A 139 2.89 -29.19 17.59
N ASN A 140 3.10 -29.65 16.36
CA ASN A 140 4.12 -30.62 15.98
C ASN A 140 5.05 -30.03 14.91
N GLU A 141 6.21 -30.66 14.70
CA GLU A 141 7.15 -30.25 13.65
C GLU A 141 6.48 -30.13 12.26
N PRO A 142 6.87 -29.15 11.42
CA PRO A 142 7.95 -28.19 11.65
C PRO A 142 7.59 -27.09 12.66
N LYS A 143 8.40 -26.96 13.72
CA LYS A 143 8.30 -25.82 14.62
C LYS A 143 8.97 -24.63 13.95
N TYR A 144 8.18 -23.82 13.26
CA TYR A 144 8.64 -22.49 12.84
C TYR A 144 8.80 -21.64 14.11
N SER A 145 10.03 -21.58 14.61
CA SER A 145 10.42 -20.84 15.79
C SER A 145 10.30 -19.33 15.56
N ASP A 146 9.88 -18.63 16.60
CA ASP A 146 9.76 -17.18 16.64
C ASP A 146 11.07 -16.50 16.20
N ARG A 147 10.94 -15.45 15.37
CA ARG A 147 12.00 -14.52 14.89
C ARG A 147 13.01 -15.02 13.86
N ILE A 148 12.99 -16.29 13.48
CA ILE A 148 13.81 -16.77 12.35
C ILE A 148 12.95 -16.77 11.10
N TYR A 149 11.74 -17.34 11.17
CA TYR A 149 10.89 -17.49 10.00
C TYR A 149 9.95 -16.30 9.78
N THR A 150 9.69 -16.01 8.52
CA THR A 150 8.69 -15.05 8.06
C THR A 150 7.58 -15.73 7.28
N LEU A 151 6.35 -15.24 7.44
CA LEU A 151 5.23 -15.57 6.58
C LEU A 151 5.19 -14.54 5.44
N ASN A 152 5.36 -15.00 4.21
CA ASN A 152 5.30 -14.18 3.01
C ASN A 152 3.97 -14.42 2.32
N VAL A 153 3.25 -13.34 2.01
CA VAL A 153 1.90 -13.41 1.44
C VAL A 153 1.81 -12.52 0.22
N LYS A 154 1.42 -13.11 -0.92
CA LYS A 154 1.13 -12.37 -2.15
C LYS A 154 -0.37 -12.13 -2.25
N PHE A 155 -0.76 -10.89 -2.47
CA PHE A 155 -2.13 -10.47 -2.76
C PHE A 155 -2.25 -10.06 -4.22
N ILE A 156 -3.35 -10.43 -4.87
CA ILE A 156 -3.67 -10.03 -6.25
C ILE A 156 -5.09 -9.49 -6.33
N PHE A 157 -5.29 -8.44 -7.11
CA PHE A 157 -6.62 -7.91 -7.41
C PHE A 157 -7.21 -8.60 -8.64
N ASP A 158 -8.31 -9.35 -8.47
CA ASP A 158 -8.91 -10.19 -9.52
C ASP A 158 -9.95 -9.47 -10.39
N ASN A 159 -9.82 -8.16 -10.54
CA ASN A 159 -10.78 -7.19 -11.09
C ASN A 159 -11.98 -6.86 -10.19
N THR A 160 -12.29 -7.69 -9.18
CA THR A 160 -13.44 -7.46 -8.30
C THR A 160 -13.05 -7.25 -6.85
N SER A 161 -12.03 -7.98 -6.39
CA SER A 161 -11.61 -7.95 -5.00
C SER A 161 -10.16 -8.41 -4.87
N TRP A 162 -9.53 -8.04 -3.77
CA TRP A 162 -8.23 -8.57 -3.40
C TRP A 162 -8.36 -10.03 -2.96
N LYS A 163 -7.43 -10.86 -3.41
CA LYS A 163 -7.34 -12.29 -3.12
C LYS A 163 -5.94 -12.64 -2.65
N ILE A 164 -5.83 -13.70 -1.86
CA ILE A 164 -4.56 -14.32 -1.50
C ILE A 164 -4.13 -15.21 -2.67
N ALA A 165 -3.03 -14.85 -3.33
CA ALA A 165 -2.45 -15.60 -4.42
C ALA A 165 -1.50 -16.70 -3.93
N SER A 166 -0.74 -16.42 -2.86
CA SER A 166 0.15 -17.40 -2.25
C SER A 166 0.45 -17.05 -0.79
N ILE A 167 0.76 -18.10 -0.03
CA ILE A 167 1.30 -18.01 1.32
C ILE A 167 2.52 -18.94 1.37
N SER A 168 3.65 -18.44 1.85
CA SER A 168 4.85 -19.24 2.08
C SER A 168 5.52 -18.88 3.39
N ILE A 169 6.26 -19.83 3.97
CA ILE A 169 7.13 -19.58 5.11
C ILE A 169 8.58 -19.67 4.61
N ASP A 170 9.39 -18.66 4.93
CA ASP A 170 10.81 -18.57 4.55
C ASP A 170 11.67 -18.18 5.75
N GLU A 171 12.96 -18.53 5.71
CA GLU A 171 13.97 -18.23 6.75
C GLU A 171 14.66 -16.87 6.54
#